data_AF-A0A7J9AYX7-F1
#
_entry.id   AF-A0A7J9AYX7-F1
#
_cell.length_a   1.000
_cell.length_b   1.000
_cell.length_c   1.000
_cell.angle_alpha   90.00
_cell.angle_beta   90.00
_cell.angle_gamma   90.00
#
_symmetry.space_group_name_H-M   'P 1'
#
loop_
_entity.id
_entity.type
_entity.pdbx_description
1 polymer ?
#
loop_
_entity_poly.entity_id
_entity_poly.type
_entity_poly.pdbx_seq_one_letter_code
_entity_poly.pdbx_strand_id
1 'polypeptide(L)'
;MAGESKIKETYENGMKILEDLTNNAHELQEQMLEEILRRNTGTEYLSRFFPSGQADKQNFKTNVPIVTYEDIKPYIDRIANGEASSILFADPISQFLRSSGTSGGQQKLIPITTESFEKGCHHHFLAEIVIKNVLVSQTVGSKCNSSKLQQNAC
;
A
#
# COMPACT_ATOMS: atom_id res chain seq x y z
N MET A 1 32.60 -3.12 -13.11
CA MET A 1 32.51 -4.57 -12.82
C MET A 1 31.83 -4.89 -11.48
N ALA A 2 32.12 -4.23 -10.35
CA ALA A 2 31.40 -4.50 -9.08
C ALA A 2 29.94 -3.97 -9.03
N GLY A 3 29.64 -2.87 -9.73
CA GLY A 3 28.30 -2.26 -9.74
C GLY A 3 27.24 -3.04 -10.53
N GLU A 4 27.62 -3.67 -11.64
CA GLU A 4 26.69 -4.44 -12.50
C GLU A 4 26.22 -5.73 -11.82
N SER A 5 27.11 -6.40 -11.07
CA SER A 5 26.76 -7.60 -10.30
C SER A 5 25.73 -7.31 -9.21
N LYS A 6 25.85 -6.17 -8.52
CA LYS A 6 24.94 -5.78 -7.44
C LYS A 6 23.55 -5.38 -7.95
N ILE A 7 23.48 -4.76 -9.13
CA ILE A 7 22.22 -4.42 -9.79
C ILE A 7 21.47 -5.69 -10.20
N LYS A 8 22.18 -6.66 -10.79
CA LYS A 8 21.60 -7.95 -11.21
C LYS A 8 21.00 -8.71 -10.03
N GLU A 9 21.75 -8.83 -8.94
CA GLU A 9 21.27 -9.49 -7.71
C GLU A 9 20.02 -8.81 -7.12
N THR A 10 20.00 -7.46 -7.10
CA THR A 10 18.84 -6.70 -6.61
C THR A 10 17.59 -6.96 -7.45
N TYR A 11 17.75 -7.05 -8.78
CA TYR A 11 16.65 -7.35 -9.70
C TYR A 11 16.12 -8.78 -9.52
N GLU A 12 17.01 -9.76 -9.46
CA GLU A 12 16.62 -11.17 -9.26
C GLU A 12 15.87 -11.36 -7.95
N ASN A 13 16.34 -10.70 -6.88
CA ASN A 13 15.63 -10.69 -5.59
C ASN A 13 14.26 -10.01 -5.68
N GLY A 14 14.16 -8.87 -6.35
CA GLY A 14 12.89 -8.17 -6.56
C GLY A 14 11.88 -8.98 -7.35
N MET A 15 12.32 -9.67 -8.42
CA MET A 15 11.48 -10.55 -9.22
C MET A 15 10.99 -11.75 -8.42
N LYS A 16 11.86 -12.37 -7.63
CA LYS A 16 11.48 -13.48 -6.75
C LYS A 16 10.41 -13.06 -5.72
N ILE A 17 10.55 -11.86 -5.14
CA ILE A 17 9.54 -11.30 -4.23
C ILE A 17 8.21 -11.09 -4.97
N LEU A 18 8.25 -10.53 -6.18
CA LEU A 18 7.03 -10.29 -6.96
C LEU A 18 6.31 -11.60 -7.31
N GLU A 19 7.05 -12.64 -7.73
CA GLU A 19 6.49 -13.96 -8.02
C GLU A 19 5.86 -14.59 -6.78
N ASP A 20 6.53 -14.51 -5.62
CA ASP A 20 6.00 -15.03 -4.36
C ASP A 20 4.71 -14.30 -3.94
N LEU A 21 4.73 -12.96 -3.96
CA LEU A 21 3.56 -12.14 -3.61
C LEU A 21 2.35 -12.39 -4.53
N THR A 22 2.60 -12.63 -5.82
CA THR A 22 1.51 -12.82 -6.80
C THR A 22 0.99 -14.25 -6.85
N ASN A 23 1.85 -15.25 -6.65
CA ASN A 23 1.43 -16.66 -6.61
C ASN A 23 0.73 -17.03 -5.28
N ASN A 24 1.13 -16.42 -4.16
CA ASN A 24 0.61 -16.74 -2.83
C ASN A 24 -0.38 -15.68 -2.29
N ALA A 25 -0.96 -14.87 -3.19
CA ALA A 25 -1.77 -13.70 -2.82
C ALA A 25 -2.93 -14.02 -1.87
N HIS A 26 -3.61 -15.17 -2.04
CA HIS A 26 -4.73 -15.55 -1.17
C HIS A 26 -4.28 -15.76 0.29
N GLU A 27 -3.25 -16.58 0.49
CA GLU A 27 -2.73 -16.91 1.83
C GLU A 27 -2.15 -15.67 2.51
N LEU A 28 -1.40 -14.85 1.76
CA LEU A 28 -0.83 -13.60 2.27
C LEU A 28 -1.91 -12.60 2.69
N GLN A 29 -3.04 -12.51 1.97
CA GLN A 29 -4.16 -11.65 2.36
C GLN A 29 -4.88 -12.17 3.60
N GLU A 30 -5.02 -13.49 3.77
CA GLU A 30 -5.58 -14.08 5.00
C GLU A 30 -4.70 -13.78 6.21
N GLN A 31 -3.39 -14.00 6.10
CA GLN A 31 -2.42 -13.69 7.16
C GLN A 31 -2.41 -12.20 7.50
N MET A 32 -2.45 -11.32 6.50
CA MET A 32 -2.52 -9.87 6.71
C MET A 32 -3.79 -9.48 7.47
N LEU A 33 -4.95 -10.02 7.09
CA LEU A 33 -6.21 -9.74 7.79
C LEU A 33 -6.16 -10.24 9.23
N GLU A 34 -5.68 -11.46 9.47
CA GLU A 34 -5.52 -12.02 10.81
C GLU A 34 -4.61 -11.14 11.68
N GLU A 35 -3.50 -10.66 11.13
CA GLU A 35 -2.58 -9.78 11.85
C GLU A 35 -3.24 -8.43 12.19
N ILE A 36 -3.94 -7.81 11.25
CA ILE A 36 -4.67 -6.56 11.46
C ILE A 36 -5.72 -6.73 12.56
N LEU A 37 -6.52 -7.79 12.49
CA LEU A 37 -7.56 -8.07 13.49
C LEU A 37 -6.95 -8.35 14.86
N ARG A 38 -5.94 -9.24 14.93
CA ARG A 38 -5.25 -9.57 16.19
C ARG A 38 -4.71 -8.31 16.89
N ARG A 39 -4.15 -7.37 16.13
CA ARG A 39 -3.64 -6.11 16.68
C ARG A 39 -4.75 -5.16 17.11
N ASN A 40 -5.79 -4.99 16.29
CA ASN A 40 -6.73 -3.88 16.42
C ASN A 40 -8.08 -4.25 17.06
N THR A 41 -8.35 -5.52 17.39
CA THR A 41 -9.65 -5.95 17.95
C THR A 41 -10.03 -5.19 19.23
N GLY A 42 -9.04 -4.78 20.03
CA GLY A 42 -9.25 -4.00 21.25
C GLY A 42 -9.49 -2.50 21.04
N THR A 43 -9.45 -2.01 19.80
CA THR A 43 -9.70 -0.58 19.50
C THR A 43 -11.16 -0.22 19.71
N GLU A 44 -11.44 1.06 19.97
CA GLU A 44 -12.81 1.55 20.17
C GLU A 44 -13.71 1.22 18.97
N TYR A 45 -13.18 1.24 17.75
CA TYR A 45 -13.93 0.94 16.54
C TYR A 45 -14.25 -0.55 16.40
N LEU A 46 -13.24 -1.43 16.44
CA LEU A 46 -13.46 -2.86 16.18
C LEU A 46 -14.14 -3.58 17.35
N SER A 47 -13.93 -3.15 18.59
CA SER A 47 -14.56 -3.76 19.78
C SER A 47 -16.09 -3.79 19.70
N ARG A 48 -16.71 -2.86 18.96
CA ARG A 48 -18.16 -2.79 18.75
C ARG A 48 -18.71 -3.93 17.89
N PHE A 49 -17.87 -4.48 17.02
CA PHE A 49 -18.24 -5.53 16.08
C PHE A 49 -17.82 -6.93 16.56
N PHE A 50 -17.01 -7.00 17.62
CA PHE A 50 -16.50 -8.24 18.20
C PHE A 50 -16.73 -8.30 19.73
N PRO A 51 -17.99 -8.38 20.20
CA PRO A 51 -18.30 -8.37 21.63
C PRO A 51 -17.75 -9.59 22.39
N SER A 52 -17.53 -10.71 21.70
CA SER A 52 -16.89 -11.91 22.26
C SER A 52 -15.36 -11.90 22.18
N GLY A 53 -14.76 -10.87 21.55
CA GLY A 53 -13.32 -10.79 21.30
C GLY A 53 -12.79 -11.71 20.20
N GLN A 54 -13.64 -12.54 19.59
CA GLN A 54 -13.23 -13.44 18.50
C GLN A 54 -13.33 -12.73 17.14
N ALA A 55 -12.20 -12.24 16.64
CA ALA A 55 -12.08 -11.58 15.35
C ALA A 55 -11.38 -12.47 14.32
N ASP A 56 -12.14 -13.38 13.72
CA ASP A 56 -11.71 -14.19 12.57
C ASP A 56 -12.28 -13.63 11.25
N LYS A 57 -11.81 -14.19 10.13
CA LYS A 57 -12.21 -13.78 8.77
C LYS A 57 -13.72 -13.84 8.54
N GLN A 58 -14.42 -14.82 9.11
CA GLN A 58 -15.87 -14.96 8.90
C GLN A 58 -16.63 -13.90 9.70
N ASN A 59 -16.29 -13.74 10.98
CA ASN A 59 -16.89 -12.72 11.83
C ASN A 59 -16.62 -11.32 11.29
N PHE A 60 -15.41 -11.05 10.78
CA PHE A 60 -15.09 -9.78 10.14
C PHE A 60 -16.02 -9.47 8.96
N LYS A 61 -16.21 -10.43 8.06
CA LYS A 61 -17.08 -10.28 6.89
C LYS A 61 -18.55 -10.07 7.26
N THR A 62 -19.01 -10.69 8.34
CA THR A 62 -20.42 -10.61 8.76
C THR A 62 -20.71 -9.37 9.60
N ASN A 63 -19.78 -8.98 10.48
CA ASN A 63 -20.06 -7.96 11.51
C ASN A 63 -19.52 -6.57 11.16
N VAL A 64 -18.43 -6.46 10.40
CA VAL A 64 -17.81 -5.17 10.10
C VAL A 64 -18.38 -4.62 8.79
N PRO A 65 -19.08 -3.46 8.81
CA PRO A 65 -19.68 -2.91 7.61
C PRO A 65 -18.63 -2.36 6.65
N ILE A 66 -18.98 -2.34 5.36
CA ILE A 66 -18.26 -1.54 4.36
C ILE A 66 -18.61 -0.08 4.63
N VAL A 67 -17.57 0.75 4.81
CA VAL A 67 -17.71 2.16 5.21
C VAL A 67 -17.12 3.12 4.19
N THR A 68 -17.64 4.34 4.20
CA THR A 68 -17.11 5.51 3.50
C THR A 68 -16.18 6.31 4.40
N TYR A 69 -15.53 7.34 3.84
CA TYR A 69 -14.68 8.23 4.65
C TYR A 69 -15.52 8.99 5.68
N GLU A 70 -16.73 9.37 5.30
CA GLU A 70 -17.66 10.14 6.11
C GLU A 70 -18.06 9.39 7.39
N ASP A 71 -18.19 8.07 7.31
CA ASP A 71 -18.53 7.20 8.46
C ASP A 71 -17.40 7.14 9.50
N ILE A 72 -16.13 7.21 9.05
CA ILE A 72 -14.95 7.11 9.93
C ILE A 72 -14.35 8.47 10.29
N LYS A 73 -14.73 9.54 9.58
CA LYS A 73 -14.24 10.90 9.79
C LYS A 73 -14.34 11.36 11.26
N PRO A 74 -15.44 11.08 12.01
CA PRO A 74 -15.52 11.49 13.41
C PRO A 74 -14.39 10.93 14.29
N TYR A 75 -13.94 9.69 14.03
CA TYR A 75 -12.81 9.10 14.74
C TYR A 75 -11.48 9.73 14.33
N ILE A 76 -11.32 9.98 13.02
CA ILE A 76 -10.11 10.62 12.48
C ILE A 76 -9.96 12.03 13.07
N ASP A 77 -11.05 12.80 13.13
CA ASP A 77 -11.06 14.15 13.70
C ASP A 77 -10.71 14.13 15.20
N ARG A 78 -11.23 13.16 15.96
CA ARG A 78 -10.89 12.94 17.37
C ARG A 78 -9.39 12.71 17.58
N ILE A 79 -8.79 11.81 16.80
CA ILE A 79 -7.35 11.55 16.85
C ILE A 79 -6.56 12.79 16.42
N ALA A 80 -6.99 13.48 15.35
CA ALA A 80 -6.32 14.70 14.87
C ALA A 80 -6.38 15.85 15.90
N ASN A 81 -7.40 15.89 16.75
CA ASN A 81 -7.53 16.84 17.86
C ASN A 81 -6.78 16.42 19.13
N GLY A 82 -6.01 15.32 19.09
CA GLY A 82 -5.11 14.90 20.16
C GLY A 82 -5.61 13.75 21.03
N GLU A 83 -6.74 13.12 20.69
CA GLU A 83 -7.18 11.91 21.39
C GLU A 83 -6.33 10.69 20.96
N ALA A 84 -6.30 9.64 21.80
CA ALA A 84 -5.46 8.48 21.58
C ALA A 84 -5.80 7.73 20.28
N SER A 85 -4.77 7.21 19.59
CA SER A 85 -4.96 6.45 18.35
C SER A 85 -5.75 5.17 18.53
N SER A 86 -5.81 4.62 19.75
CA SER A 86 -6.56 3.41 20.15
C SER A 86 -8.05 3.44 19.82
N ILE A 87 -8.56 4.58 19.39
CA ILE A 87 -9.88 4.72 18.76
C ILE A 87 -9.98 3.85 17.48
N LEU A 88 -8.99 3.93 16.59
CA LEU A 88 -8.96 3.21 15.30
C LEU A 88 -7.76 2.27 15.15
N PHE A 89 -6.62 2.60 15.76
CA PHE A 89 -5.34 1.92 15.58
C PHE A 89 -4.75 1.55 16.94
N ALA A 90 -4.32 0.30 17.09
CA ALA A 90 -3.60 -0.12 18.30
C ALA A 90 -2.26 0.61 18.45
N ASP A 91 -1.60 0.91 17.33
CA ASP A 91 -0.33 1.62 17.29
C ASP A 91 -0.55 3.15 17.24
N PRO A 92 0.39 3.96 17.77
CA PRO A 92 0.36 5.42 17.64
C PRO A 92 0.35 5.89 16.18
N ILE A 93 -0.44 6.92 15.89
CA ILE A 93 -0.38 7.65 14.62
C ILE A 93 0.85 8.57 14.64
N SER A 94 1.71 8.46 13.64
CA SER A 94 2.90 9.30 13.50
C SER A 94 2.62 10.57 12.71
N GLN A 95 1.73 10.50 11.72
CA GLN A 95 1.35 11.64 10.87
C GLN A 95 0.02 11.42 10.16
N PHE A 96 -0.54 12.49 9.59
CA PHE A 96 -1.68 12.44 8.70
C PHE A 96 -1.28 12.83 7.28
N LEU A 97 -1.60 11.98 6.30
CA LEU A 97 -1.47 12.32 4.89
C LEU A 97 -2.75 12.99 4.40
N ARG A 98 -2.60 13.95 3.49
CA ARG A 98 -3.73 14.60 2.81
C ARG A 98 -3.93 13.94 1.46
N SER A 99 -5.09 13.32 1.25
CA SER A 99 -5.41 12.75 -0.06
C SER A 99 -5.77 13.86 -1.06
N SER A 100 -5.66 13.60 -2.36
CA SER A 100 -6.18 14.49 -3.40
C SER A 100 -7.72 14.58 -3.39
N GLY A 101 -8.39 13.57 -2.85
CA GLY A 101 -9.84 13.56 -2.64
C GLY A 101 -10.27 14.47 -1.50
N THR A 102 -11.46 15.06 -1.64
CA THR A 102 -12.03 15.98 -0.64
C THR A 102 -13.31 15.41 -0.02
N SER A 103 -13.62 15.89 1.18
CA SER A 103 -14.87 15.67 1.90
C SER A 103 -15.27 17.00 2.55
N GLY A 104 -16.46 17.51 2.25
CA GLY A 104 -16.90 18.84 2.72
C GLY A 104 -15.98 20.00 2.28
N GLY A 105 -15.33 19.87 1.12
CA GLY A 105 -14.40 20.88 0.60
C GLY A 105 -12.99 20.85 1.19
N GLN A 106 -12.71 19.97 2.16
CA GLN A 106 -11.39 19.78 2.75
C GLN A 106 -10.78 18.45 2.29
N GLN A 107 -9.45 18.40 2.16
CA GLN A 107 -8.77 17.15 1.82
C GLN A 107 -8.97 16.10 2.92
N LYS A 108 -9.19 14.84 2.52
CA LYS A 108 -9.30 13.73 3.46
C LYS A 108 -7.97 13.50 4.18
N LEU A 109 -8.03 13.36 5.50
CA LEU A 109 -6.89 13.02 6.34
C LEU A 109 -6.79 11.51 6.48
N ILE A 110 -5.66 10.94 6.08
CA ILE A 110 -5.37 9.51 6.17
C ILE A 110 -4.35 9.31 7.29
N PRO A 111 -4.72 8.68 8.41
CA PRO A 111 -3.81 8.40 9.51
C PRO A 111 -2.75 7.39 9.07
N ILE A 112 -1.49 7.63 9.43
CA ILE A 112 -0.37 6.74 9.13
C ILE A 112 0.36 6.39 10.43
N THR A 113 0.62 5.10 10.62
CA THR A 113 1.51 4.59 11.68
C THR A 113 2.97 4.59 11.16
N THR A 114 3.95 4.59 12.07
CA THR A 114 5.37 4.49 11.70
C THR A 114 5.65 3.26 10.84
N GLU A 115 5.12 2.10 11.22
CA GLU A 115 5.27 0.85 10.46
C GLU A 115 4.70 0.98 9.04
N SER A 116 3.53 1.62 8.89
CA SER A 116 2.91 1.81 7.56
C SER A 116 3.73 2.76 6.69
N PHE A 117 4.34 3.78 7.29
CA PHE A 117 5.23 4.70 6.58
C PHE A 117 6.48 3.97 6.05
N GLU A 118 7.12 3.15 6.89
CA GLU A 118 8.29 2.36 6.52
C GLU A 118 7.96 1.36 5.40
N LYS A 119 6.85 0.62 5.53
CA LYS A 119 6.35 -0.29 4.48
C LYS A 119 6.04 0.46 3.17
N GLY A 120 5.46 1.65 3.25
CA GLY A 120 5.17 2.50 2.09
C GLY A 120 6.42 2.96 1.34
N CYS A 121 7.50 3.28 2.05
CA CYS A 121 8.79 3.61 1.44
C CYS A 121 9.39 2.44 0.64
N HIS A 122 9.15 1.18 1.05
CA HIS A 122 9.59 0.02 0.28
C HIS A 122 8.78 -0.20 -1.02
N HIS A 123 7.51 0.19 -1.07
CA HIS A 123 6.71 0.09 -2.30
C HIS A 123 7.25 1.00 -3.42
N HIS A 124 7.73 2.21 -3.07
CA HIS A 124 8.39 3.09 -4.04
C HIS A 124 9.64 2.44 -4.66
N PHE A 125 10.40 1.70 -3.84
CA PHE A 125 11.60 1.00 -4.28
C PHE A 125 11.29 -0.14 -5.28
N LEU A 126 10.25 -0.94 -5.04
CA LEU A 126 9.82 -1.98 -5.98
C LEU A 126 9.30 -1.38 -7.29
N ALA A 127 8.51 -0.31 -7.22
CA ALA A 127 8.03 0.40 -8.41
C ALA A 127 9.19 0.95 -9.26
N GLU A 128 10.23 1.52 -8.64
CA GLU A 128 11.41 1.99 -9.36
C GLU A 128 12.15 0.86 -10.09
N ILE A 129 12.30 -0.31 -9.47
CA ILE A 129 13.00 -1.46 -10.08
C ILE A 129 12.24 -1.96 -11.31
N VAL A 130 10.91 -2.05 -11.23
CA VAL A 130 10.08 -2.49 -12.36
C VAL A 130 10.08 -1.45 -13.48
N ILE A 131 9.87 -0.17 -13.16
CA ILE A 131 9.80 0.92 -14.16
C ILE A 131 11.14 1.08 -14.88
N LYS A 132 12.28 1.06 -14.16
CA LYS A 132 13.61 1.21 -14.79
C LYS A 132 13.92 0.04 -15.74
N ASN A 133 13.52 -1.20 -15.43
CA ASN A 133 13.79 -2.35 -16.30
C ASN A 133 12.82 -2.49 -17.49
N VAL A 134 11.57 -2.04 -17.37
CA VAL A 134 10.62 -1.97 -18.51
C VAL A 134 11.13 -0.97 -19.57
N LEU A 135 11.66 0.18 -19.15
CA LEU A 135 12.22 1.18 -20.08
C LEU A 135 13.55 0.74 -20.70
N VAL A 136 14.39 0.01 -19.96
CA VAL A 136 15.63 -0.58 -20.49
C VAL A 136 15.32 -1.67 -21.53
N SER A 137 14.27 -2.47 -21.32
CA SER A 137 13.89 -3.52 -22.27
C SER A 137 13.31 -2.96 -23.58
N GLN A 138 12.70 -1.77 -23.56
CA GLN A 138 12.19 -1.12 -24.78
C GLN A 138 13.26 -0.35 -25.57
N THR A 139 14.37 0.06 -24.94
CA THR A 139 15.43 0.83 -25.63
C THR A 139 16.44 -0.06 -26.38
N VAL A 140 16.51 -1.36 -26.09
CA VAL A 140 17.40 -2.30 -26.79
C VAL A 140 16.77 -2.89 -28.07
N GLY A 141 15.46 -2.74 -28.27
CA GLY A 141 14.72 -3.30 -29.42
C GLY A 141 14.68 -2.45 -30.70
N SER A 142 15.20 -1.21 -30.68
CA SER A 142 15.06 -0.27 -31.81
C SER A 142 16.38 0.00 -32.55
N LYS A 143 17.02 -1.04 -33.10
CA LYS A 143 17.84 -0.87 -34.30
C LYS A 143 17.01 -1.24 -35.52
N CYS A 144 16.07 -0.37 -35.89
CA CYS A 144 15.39 -0.46 -37.18
C CYS A 144 16.19 0.37 -38.20
N ASN A 145 16.50 -0.28 -39.31
CA ASN A 145 17.45 0.11 -40.34
C ASN A 145 16.91 1.29 -41.16
N SER A 146 17.34 2.52 -40.88
CA SER A 146 16.92 3.71 -41.64
C SER A 146 17.82 3.95 -42.86
N SER A 147 17.80 3.02 -43.81
CA SER A 147 18.05 3.37 -45.21
C SER A 147 16.70 3.45 -45.91
N LYS A 148 16.36 4.63 -46.45
CA LYS A 148 15.09 5.04 -47.09
C LYS A 148 14.09 5.71 -46.13
N LEU A 149 14.26 7.02 -45.98
CA LEU A 149 13.17 8.02 -46.00
C LEU A 149 13.80 9.42 -45.90
N GLN A 150 14.63 9.75 -46.89
CA GLN A 150 14.76 11.15 -47.32
C GLN A 150 13.93 11.27 -48.59
N GLN A 151 12.71 11.77 -48.45
CA GLN A 151 12.12 12.69 -49.42
C GLN A 151 10.82 13.26 -48.87
N ASN A 152 10.78 14.59 -48.92
CA ASN A 152 9.63 15.48 -48.84
C ASN A 152 9.30 16.05 -47.46
N ALA A 153 10.09 17.07 -47.13
CA ALA A 153 9.64 18.25 -46.42
C ALA A 153 8.64 19.04 -47.30
N CYS A 154 7.48 19.36 -46.71
CA CYS A 154 6.70 20.59 -46.88
C CYS A 154 5.98 20.82 -45.55
#